data_AF-N9P1K6-F1
#
_entry.id   AF-N9P1K6-F1
#
_cell.length_a   1.000
_cell.length_b   1.000
_cell.length_c   1.000
_cell.angle_alpha   90.00
_cell.angle_beta   90.00
_cell.angle_gamma   90.00
#
_symmetry.space_group_name_H-M   'P 1'
#
loop_
_entity.id
_entity.type
_entity.pdbx_description
1 polymer ?
#
loop_
_entity_poly.entity_id
_entity_poly.type
_entity_poly.pdbx_seq_one_letter_code
_entity_poly.pdbx_strand_id
1 'polypeptide(L)'
;MGFILLVIHAVVSFAVGKAVVNSKPEIANWSVNKKQAVTLVWFFLSVLFWAVIKTIQLNSSIEEHIFSSFGISIIMGMIFYMALAPKKQTA
;
A
#
# COMPACT_ATOMS: atom_id res chain seq x y z
N MET A 1 -7.15 13.23 -13.47
CA MET A 1 -6.18 12.13 -13.67
C MET A 1 -5.62 11.60 -12.35
N GLY A 2 -5.07 12.46 -11.46
CA GLY A 2 -4.50 12.02 -10.17
C GLY A 2 -5.47 11.27 -9.23
N PHE A 3 -6.74 11.69 -9.12
CA PHE A 3 -7.75 11.00 -8.30
C PHE A 3 -8.06 9.58 -8.82
N ILE A 4 -8.16 9.40 -10.14
CA ILE A 4 -8.39 8.09 -10.76
C ILE A 4 -7.23 7.14 -10.46
N LEU A 5 -5.99 7.62 -10.61
CA LEU A 5 -4.80 6.85 -10.26
C LEU A 5 -4.78 6.48 -8.78
N LEU A 6 -5.26 7.37 -7.90
CA LEU A 6 -5.37 7.10 -6.47
C LEU A 6 -6.36 5.99 -6.16
N VAL A 7 -7.55 6.03 -6.76
CA VAL A 7 -8.56 4.97 -6.61
C VAL A 7 -8.05 3.64 -7.13
N ILE A 8 -7.41 3.62 -8.30
CA ILE A 8 -6.80 2.40 -8.88
C ILE A 8 -5.75 1.84 -7.92
N HIS A 9 -4.86 2.68 -7.40
CA HIS A 9 -3.81 2.23 -6.49
C HIS A 9 -4.37 1.71 -5.16
N ALA A 10 -5.45 2.31 -4.64
CA ALA A 10 -6.15 1.79 -3.47
C ALA A 10 -6.70 0.38 -3.72
N VAL A 11 -7.36 0.17 -4.86
CA VAL A 11 -7.89 -1.14 -5.27
C VAL A 11 -6.75 -2.16 -5.42
N VAL A 12 -5.65 -1.78 -6.06
CA VAL A 12 -4.46 -2.64 -6.20
C VAL A 12 -3.87 -2.98 -4.84
N SER A 13 -3.70 -2.01 -3.94
CA SER A 13 -3.15 -2.24 -2.59
C SER A 13 -3.99 -3.25 -1.82
N PHE A 14 -5.32 -3.13 -1.89
CA PHE A 14 -6.22 -4.09 -1.27
C PHE A 14 -6.12 -5.47 -1.93
N ALA A 15 -6.18 -5.52 -3.27
CA ALA A 15 -6.14 -6.77 -4.03
C ALA A 15 -4.83 -7.54 -3.82
N VAL A 16 -3.68 -6.86 -3.82
CA VAL A 16 -2.38 -7.48 -3.55
C VAL A 16 -2.32 -7.98 -2.12
N GLY A 17 -2.77 -7.21 -1.13
CA GLY A 17 -2.83 -7.69 0.26
C GLY A 17 -3.71 -8.94 0.39
N LYS A 18 -4.87 -8.97 -0.28
CA LYS A 18 -5.74 -10.15 -0.34
C LYS A 18 -5.06 -11.34 -1.03
N ALA A 19 -4.38 -11.13 -2.15
CA ALA A 19 -3.65 -12.18 -2.87
C ALA A 19 -2.50 -12.76 -2.03
N VAL A 20 -1.79 -11.91 -1.28
CA VAL A 20 -0.74 -12.33 -0.34
C VAL A 20 -1.32 -13.26 0.73
N VAL A 21 -2.42 -12.89 1.40
CA VAL A 21 -3.08 -13.79 2.39
C VAL A 21 -3.60 -15.07 1.76
N ASN A 22 -4.17 -15.01 0.57
CA ASN A 22 -4.76 -16.18 -0.09
C ASN A 22 -3.68 -17.16 -0.61
N SER A 23 -2.50 -16.66 -1.01
CA SER A 23 -1.38 -17.49 -1.48
C SER A 23 -0.57 -18.10 -0.34
N LYS A 24 -0.57 -17.45 0.83
CA LYS A 24 0.11 -17.89 2.05
C LYS A 24 -0.90 -17.92 3.20
N PRO A 25 -1.75 -18.96 3.29
CA PRO A 25 -2.81 -19.02 4.30
C PRO A 25 -2.26 -18.98 5.73
N GLU A 26 -1.00 -19.33 5.95
CA GLU A 26 -0.29 -19.19 7.23
C GLU A 26 -0.13 -17.74 7.72
N ILE A 27 -0.40 -16.74 6.87
CA ILE A 27 -0.36 -15.32 7.25
C ILE A 27 -1.36 -15.00 8.35
N ALA A 28 -2.45 -15.74 8.48
CA ALA A 28 -3.37 -15.59 9.61
C ALA A 28 -2.62 -15.66 10.95
N ASN A 29 -1.64 -16.58 11.04
CA ASN A 29 -0.83 -16.86 12.24
C ASN A 29 0.42 -15.98 12.35
N TRP A 30 0.66 -15.06 11.41
CA TRP A 30 1.79 -14.14 11.54
C TRP A 30 1.61 -13.23 12.75
N SER A 31 2.67 -13.12 13.55
CA SER A 31 2.80 -12.06 14.57
C SER A 31 2.56 -10.69 13.95
N VAL A 32 2.04 -9.74 14.75
CA VAL A 32 1.84 -8.34 14.35
C VAL A 32 3.08 -7.76 13.67
N ASN A 33 4.28 -8.00 14.22
CA ASN A 33 5.55 -7.50 13.68
C ASN A 33 5.81 -7.94 12.23
N LYS A 34 5.49 -9.20 11.88
CA LYS A 34 5.66 -9.71 10.50
C LYS A 34 4.68 -9.03 9.53
N LYS A 35 3.42 -8.85 9.94
CA LYS A 35 2.43 -8.14 9.13
C LYS A 35 2.82 -6.68 8.93
N GLN A 36 3.27 -6.00 9.99
CA GLN A 36 3.79 -4.64 9.93
C GLN A 36 5.01 -4.53 9.00
N ALA A 37 5.95 -5.48 9.06
CA ALA A 37 7.13 -5.48 8.20
C ALA A 37 6.76 -5.55 6.71
N VAL A 38 5.84 -6.45 6.32
CA VAL A 38 5.40 -6.55 4.91
C VAL A 38 4.61 -5.31 4.48
N THR A 39 3.78 -4.76 5.37
CA THR A 39 3.11 -3.48 5.13
C THR A 39 4.09 -2.33 4.95
N LEU A 40 5.17 -2.29 5.73
CA LEU A 40 6.19 -1.25 5.62
C LEU A 40 6.92 -1.33 4.27
N VAL A 41 7.18 -2.54 3.77
CA VAL A 41 7.69 -2.73 2.41
C VAL A 41 6.70 -2.19 1.38
N TRP A 42 5.40 -2.49 1.51
CA TRP A 42 4.36 -1.97 0.62
C TRP A 42 4.26 -0.44 0.66
N PHE A 43 4.42 0.15 1.85
CA PHE A 43 4.49 1.59 2.05
C PHE A 43 5.63 2.21 1.23
N PHE A 44 6.87 1.71 1.33
CA PHE A 44 7.99 2.26 0.57
C PHE A 44 7.81 2.10 -0.95
N LEU A 45 7.25 0.97 -1.40
CA LEU A 45 6.89 0.78 -2.81
C LEU A 45 5.85 1.79 -3.27
N SER A 46 4.88 2.11 -2.43
CA SER A 46 3.86 3.13 -2.71
C SER A 46 4.48 4.53 -2.82
N VAL A 47 5.44 4.87 -1.94
CA VAL A 47 6.16 6.15 -1.98
C VAL A 47 6.92 6.27 -3.29
N LEU A 48 7.64 5.22 -3.69
CA LEU A 48 8.39 5.18 -4.94
C LEU A 48 7.46 5.35 -6.14
N PHE A 49 6.35 4.62 -6.19
CA PHE A 49 5.37 4.73 -7.28
C PHE A 49 4.85 6.16 -7.44
N TRP A 50 4.44 6.81 -6.34
CA TRP A 50 3.90 8.17 -6.40
C TRP A 50 4.95 9.23 -6.69
N ALA A 51 6.17 9.07 -6.18
CA ALA A 51 7.28 9.96 -6.51
C ALA A 51 7.56 9.92 -8.03
N VAL A 52 7.63 8.73 -8.62
CA VAL A 52 7.84 8.56 -10.08
C VAL A 52 6.70 9.19 -10.88
N ILE A 53 5.44 8.88 -10.57
CA ILE A 53 4.28 9.45 -11.27
C ILE A 53 4.31 10.98 -11.23
N LYS A 54 4.61 11.56 -10.06
CA LYS A 54 4.64 13.02 -9.90
C LYS A 54 5.81 13.66 -10.62
N THR A 55 7.01 13.07 -10.61
CA THR A 55 8.15 13.58 -11.39
C THR A 55 7.90 13.59 -12.90
N ILE A 56 7.09 12.66 -13.41
CA ILE A 56 6.71 12.63 -14.84
C ILE A 56 5.63 13.68 -15.16
N GLN A 57 4.71 13.95 -14.23
CA GLN A 57 3.54 14.80 -14.47
C GLN A 57 3.75 16.29 -14.14
N LEU A 58 4.56 16.58 -13.14
CA LEU A 58 4.74 17.91 -12.59
C LEU A 58 6.23 18.22 -12.58
N ASN A 59 6.62 19.14 -13.44
CA ASN A 59 7.99 19.63 -13.61
C ASN A 59 8.42 20.49 -12.39
N SER A 60 8.20 20.00 -11.17
CA SER A 60 8.46 20.66 -9.88
C SER A 60 9.55 19.94 -9.08
N SER A 61 9.98 20.56 -7.97
CA SER A 61 11.02 20.02 -7.11
C SER A 61 10.65 18.66 -6.52
N ILE A 62 11.61 17.72 -6.50
CA ILE A 62 11.40 16.33 -6.07
C ILE A 62 11.00 16.23 -4.59
N GLU A 63 11.43 17.18 -3.74
CA GLU A 63 11.15 17.21 -2.31
C GLU A 63 9.64 17.35 -2.01
N GLU A 64 8.98 18.31 -2.66
CA GLU A 64 7.54 18.54 -2.52
C GLU A 64 6.71 17.32 -2.96
N HIS A 65 7.21 16.61 -3.97
CA HIS A 65 6.61 15.37 -4.45
C HIS A 65 6.81 14.20 -3.49
N ILE A 66 7.97 14.07 -2.87
CA ILE A 66 8.23 13.02 -1.86
C ILE A 66 7.33 13.23 -0.64
N PHE A 67 7.24 14.45 -0.11
CA PHE A 67 6.39 14.74 1.06
C PHE A 67 4.91 14.43 0.81
N SER A 68 4.38 14.88 -0.33
CA SER A 68 2.99 14.60 -0.68
C SER A 68 2.73 13.13 -1.06
N SER A 69 3.74 12.41 -1.55
CA SER A 69 3.66 10.96 -1.83
C SER A 69 3.69 10.13 -0.55
N PHE A 70 4.37 10.62 0.49
CA PHE A 70 4.45 9.98 1.79
C PHE A 70 3.05 9.81 2.40
N GLY A 71 2.25 10.89 2.43
CA GLY A 71 0.89 10.86 2.97
C GLY A 71 -0.03 9.85 2.27
N ILE A 72 -0.02 9.84 0.93
CA ILE A 72 -0.83 8.87 0.15
C ILE A 72 -0.35 7.44 0.41
N SER A 73 0.96 7.25 0.57
CA SER A 73 1.55 5.93 0.80
C SER A 73 1.22 5.36 2.17
N ILE A 74 1.07 6.21 3.19
CA ILE A 74 0.55 5.77 4.51
C ILE A 74 -0.84 5.16 4.32
N ILE A 75 -1.72 5.82 3.56
CA ILE A 75 -3.08 5.33 3.29
C ILE A 75 -3.03 3.99 2.56
N MET A 76 -2.17 3.84 1.54
CA MET A 76 -2.01 2.57 0.82
C MET A 76 -1.47 1.46 1.72
N GLY A 77 -0.50 1.77 2.60
CA GLY A 77 0.00 0.85 3.62
C GLY A 77 -1.09 0.40 4.59
N MET A 78 -1.95 1.31 5.05
CA MET A 78 -3.09 0.97 5.91
C MET A 78 -4.09 0.06 5.20
N ILE A 79 -4.46 0.38 3.95
CA ILE A 79 -5.37 -0.45 3.13
C ILE A 79 -4.78 -1.85 2.94
N PHE A 80 -3.49 -1.93 2.61
CA PHE A 80 -2.79 -3.19 2.44
C PHE A 80 -2.74 -4.00 3.76
N TYR A 81 -2.41 -3.35 4.89
CA TYR A 81 -2.41 -3.99 6.21
C TYR A 81 -3.81 -4.51 6.61
N MET A 82 -4.85 -3.73 6.33
CA MET A 82 -6.24 -4.18 6.53
C MET A 82 -6.56 -5.39 5.65
N ALA A 83 -6.08 -5.43 4.42
CA ALA A 83 -6.24 -6.59 3.54
C ALA A 83 -5.47 -7.83 4.03
N LEU A 84 -4.39 -7.64 4.79
CA LEU A 84 -3.65 -8.70 5.49
C LEU A 84 -4.36 -9.22 6.75
N ALA A 85 -5.36 -8.49 7.26
CA ALA A 85 -6.15 -8.97 8.40
C ALA A 85 -6.93 -10.24 7.98
N PRO A 86 -7.02 -11.24 8.87
CA PRO A 86 -7.79 -12.44 8.57
C PRO A 86 -9.25 -12.05 8.28
N LYS A 87 -9.88 -12.72 7.32
CA LYS A 87 -11.35 -12.79 7.30
C LYS A 87 -11.73 -13.30 8.69
N LYS A 88 -12.60 -12.58 9.43
CA LYS A 88 -13.22 -13.14 10.64
C LYS A 88 -13.68 -14.54 10.24
N GLN A 89 -13.09 -15.59 10.81
CA GLN A 89 -13.59 -16.94 10.66
C GLN A 89 -14.99 -16.87 11.29
N THR A 90 -16.02 -16.85 10.44
CA THR A 90 -17.36 -17.22 10.87
C THR A 90 -17.24 -18.66 11.36
N ALA A 91 -17.25 -18.81 12.69
CA ALA A 91 -17.41 -20.08 13.36
C ALA A 91 -18.74 -20.73 12.94
#